data_AF-A0A377YPG9-F1
#
_entry.id   AF-A0A377YPG9-F1
#
_cell.length_a   1.000
_cell.length_b   1.000
_cell.length_c   1.000
_cell.angle_alpha   90.00
_cell.angle_beta   90.00
_cell.angle_gamma   90.00
#
_symmetry.space_group_name_H-M   'P 1'
#
loop_
_entity.id
_entity.type
_entity.pdbx_description
1 polymer ?
#
loop_
_entity_poly.entity_id
_entity_poly.type
_entity_poly.pdbx_seq_one_letter_code
_entity_poly.pdbx_strand_id
1 'polypeptide(L)'
;MSGTSLDGVDAVLMDLSGTKPTLMAAGFTTMPDDLRTELSMLCLKGMASLKNLGELDHRLGELYARAVNELLASQNMNAADVKGIGCHGQTVWHAPWGEYPFTMQIGDANIIAARTGITTVADFRRKDIAFGGQGAPLVPAFHEALFKQPDSVTVVLNIGGISNISILNSGQPTLGYDTGPGNLLIDAWTEQHLGERFDRDAAWASTGEVDLSLLDHLMDEAFFSQTAPKSTGKGTIQPHMA
;
A
#
# COMPACT_ATOMS: atom_id res chain seq x y z
N MET A 1 -6.50 5.11 0.77
CA MET A 1 -5.33 4.29 0.42
C MET A 1 -5.46 3.91 -1.04
N SER A 2 -4.39 3.88 -1.81
CA SER A 2 -4.38 3.13 -3.09
C SER A 2 -3.22 2.16 -3.05
N GLY A 3 -3.53 0.88 -3.24
CA GLY A 3 -2.57 -0.21 -3.17
C GLY A 3 -1.60 -0.20 -4.35
N THR A 4 -0.62 -1.11 -4.30
CA THR A 4 0.27 -1.35 -5.44
C THR A 4 -0.45 -1.90 -6.66
N SER A 5 -1.64 -2.48 -6.51
CA SER A 5 -2.51 -2.99 -7.58
C SER A 5 -3.04 -1.91 -8.54
N LEU A 6 -3.08 -0.64 -8.10
CA LEU A 6 -3.58 0.50 -8.90
C LEU A 6 -5.01 0.30 -9.44
N ASP A 7 -5.83 -0.48 -8.73
CA ASP A 7 -7.22 -0.77 -9.05
C ASP A 7 -8.15 0.39 -8.68
N GLY A 8 -7.86 1.07 -7.58
CA GLY A 8 -8.65 2.20 -7.12
C GLY A 8 -8.17 2.83 -5.82
N VAL A 9 -9.09 3.54 -5.19
CA VAL A 9 -8.89 4.24 -3.93
C VAL A 9 -9.87 3.71 -2.90
N ASP A 10 -9.33 3.09 -1.85
CA ASP A 10 -10.07 2.78 -0.64
C ASP A 10 -10.17 4.03 0.23
N ALA A 11 -11.39 4.47 0.50
CA ALA A 11 -11.69 5.50 1.48
C ALA A 11 -12.43 4.88 2.67
N VAL A 12 -12.01 5.19 3.89
CA VAL A 12 -12.67 4.72 5.11
C VAL A 12 -12.97 5.89 6.02
N LEU A 13 -14.14 5.85 6.63
CA LEU A 13 -14.56 6.76 7.69
C LEU A 13 -14.49 5.99 9.01
N MET A 14 -13.68 6.50 9.94
CA MET A 14 -13.41 5.86 11.22
C MET A 14 -13.84 6.79 12.37
N ASP A 15 -14.51 6.22 13.36
CA ASP A 15 -14.67 6.85 14.67
C ASP A 15 -13.50 6.44 15.58
N LEU A 16 -12.77 7.44 16.06
CA LEU A 16 -11.61 7.28 16.95
C LEU A 16 -11.88 7.84 18.36
N SER A 17 -13.12 8.19 18.69
CA SER A 17 -13.49 8.77 19.99
C SER A 17 -13.52 7.74 21.13
N GLY A 18 -13.71 6.46 20.80
CA GLY A 18 -13.70 5.35 21.75
C GLY A 18 -12.30 4.84 22.11
N THR A 19 -12.25 3.78 22.93
CA THR A 19 -11.01 3.09 23.29
C THR A 19 -10.42 2.28 22.13
N LYS A 20 -11.24 1.93 21.14
CA LYS A 20 -10.85 1.24 19.91
C LYS A 20 -11.40 1.97 18.69
N PRO A 21 -10.63 2.07 17.59
CA PRO A 21 -11.12 2.52 16.30
C PRO A 21 -12.35 1.71 15.85
N THR A 22 -13.38 2.39 15.36
CA THR A 22 -14.59 1.77 14.81
C THR A 22 -14.78 2.22 13.35
N LEU A 23 -14.98 1.26 12.45
CA LEU A 23 -15.29 1.55 11.04
C LEU A 23 -16.76 1.99 10.93
N MET A 24 -16.99 3.21 10.45
CA MET A 24 -18.33 3.74 10.23
C MET A 24 -18.81 3.46 8.80
N ALA A 25 -17.93 3.70 7.82
CA ALA A 25 -18.22 3.50 6.41
C ALA A 25 -16.94 3.22 5.64
N ALA A 26 -17.08 2.51 4.52
CA ALA A 26 -16.01 2.29 3.56
C ALA A 26 -16.56 2.55 2.15
N GLY A 27 -15.71 3.06 1.27
CA GLY A 27 -16.01 3.33 -0.12
C GLY A 27 -14.81 2.99 -0.99
N PHE A 28 -15.10 2.66 -2.25
CA PHE A 28 -14.10 2.37 -3.25
C PHE A 28 -14.37 3.22 -4.49
N THR A 29 -13.36 3.95 -4.94
CA THR A 29 -13.42 4.74 -6.16
C THR A 29 -12.43 4.17 -7.16
N THR A 30 -12.94 3.62 -8.27
CA THR A 30 -12.12 3.03 -9.33
C THR A 30 -11.13 4.04 -9.92
N MET A 31 -9.89 3.61 -10.11
CA MET A 31 -8.87 4.40 -10.79
C MET A 31 -9.16 4.42 -12.29
N PRO A 32 -9.18 5.60 -12.95
CA PRO A 32 -9.30 5.68 -14.40
C PRO A 32 -8.18 4.89 -15.10
N ASP A 33 -8.53 4.16 -16.17
CA ASP A 33 -7.60 3.23 -16.83
C ASP A 33 -6.37 3.92 -17.42
N ASP A 34 -6.51 5.15 -17.90
CA ASP A 34 -5.41 5.96 -18.41
C ASP A 34 -4.44 6.35 -17.28
N LEU A 35 -4.96 6.77 -16.13
CA LEU A 35 -4.15 7.06 -14.94
C LEU A 35 -3.45 5.80 -14.41
N ARG A 36 -4.16 4.66 -14.34
CA ARG A 36 -3.58 3.37 -13.97
C ARG A 36 -2.43 3.01 -14.91
N THR A 37 -2.63 3.14 -16.21
CA THR A 37 -1.63 2.81 -17.23
C THR A 37 -0.37 3.65 -17.08
N GLU A 38 -0.52 4.97 -16.92
CA GLU A 38 0.62 5.86 -16.71
C GLU A 38 1.36 5.59 -15.40
N LEU A 39 0.64 5.35 -14.29
CA LEU A 39 1.25 4.99 -13.01
C LEU A 39 1.96 3.63 -13.04
N SER A 40 1.38 2.64 -13.71
CA SER A 40 2.01 1.34 -13.94
C SER A 40 3.31 1.50 -14.72
N MET A 41 3.31 2.30 -15.79
CA MET A 41 4.51 2.58 -16.57
C MET A 41 5.59 3.31 -15.75
N LEU A 42 5.20 4.27 -14.91
CA LEU A 42 6.11 4.98 -14.02
C LEU A 42 6.79 4.00 -13.05
N CYS A 43 6.01 3.15 -12.38
CA CYS A 43 6.52 2.17 -11.43
C CYS A 43 7.40 1.09 -12.09
N LEU A 44 7.05 0.65 -13.31
CA LEU A 44 7.78 -0.38 -14.04
C LEU A 44 9.11 0.14 -14.60
N LYS A 45 9.09 1.31 -15.26
CA LYS A 45 10.27 1.85 -15.94
C LYS A 45 11.21 2.59 -15.00
N GLY A 46 10.71 3.09 -13.88
CA GLY A 46 11.48 3.95 -12.97
C GLY A 46 11.91 5.27 -13.58
N MET A 47 11.32 5.68 -14.71
CA MET A 47 11.71 6.86 -15.47
C MET A 47 10.47 7.65 -15.88
N ALA A 48 10.45 8.94 -15.52
CA ALA A 48 9.47 9.91 -15.99
C ALA A 48 10.08 11.31 -16.05
N SER A 49 9.48 12.17 -16.87
CA SER A 49 9.79 13.60 -16.83
C SER A 49 9.20 14.22 -15.56
N LEU A 50 9.81 15.31 -15.06
CA LEU A 50 9.25 16.06 -13.92
C LEU A 50 7.82 16.56 -14.20
N LYS A 51 7.53 16.92 -15.45
CA LYS A 51 6.20 17.30 -15.89
C LYS A 51 5.21 16.15 -15.69
N ASN A 52 5.54 14.94 -16.16
CA ASN A 52 4.67 13.78 -16.01
C ASN A 52 4.48 13.39 -14.54
N LEU A 53 5.54 13.43 -13.73
CA LEU A 53 5.42 13.17 -12.28
C LEU A 53 4.47 14.16 -11.59
N GLY A 54 4.60 15.46 -11.89
CA GLY A 54 3.71 16.50 -11.35
C GLY A 54 2.26 16.36 -11.84
N GLU A 55 2.04 15.96 -13.10
CA GLU A 55 0.69 15.70 -13.62
C GLU A 55 0.03 14.48 -12.94
N LEU A 56 0.79 13.42 -12.69
CA LEU A 56 0.29 12.23 -11.99
C LEU A 56 0.00 12.52 -10.50
N ASP A 57 0.87 13.27 -9.84
CA ASP A 57 0.69 13.74 -8.46
C ASP A 57 -0.60 14.57 -8.31
N HIS A 58 -0.85 15.49 -9.24
CA HIS A 58 -2.07 16.29 -9.29
C HIS A 58 -3.32 15.44 -9.52
N ARG A 59 -3.29 14.58 -10.54
CA ARG A 59 -4.43 13.71 -10.91
C ARG A 59 -4.81 12.75 -9.78
N LEU A 60 -3.82 12.23 -9.05
CA LEU A 60 -4.07 11.43 -7.85
C LEU A 60 -4.68 12.25 -6.72
N GLY A 61 -4.22 13.48 -6.50
CA GLY A 61 -4.83 14.41 -5.53
C GLY A 61 -6.33 14.64 -5.80
N GLU A 62 -6.69 14.89 -7.07
CA GLU A 62 -8.10 15.05 -7.49
C GLU A 62 -8.89 13.73 -7.33
N LEU A 63 -8.31 12.58 -7.68
CA LEU A 63 -8.95 11.27 -7.51
C LEU A 63 -9.22 10.96 -6.03
N TYR A 64 -8.25 11.23 -5.15
CA TYR A 64 -8.40 11.04 -3.70
C TYR A 64 -9.43 11.99 -3.11
N ALA A 65 -9.44 13.25 -3.51
CA ALA A 65 -10.46 14.20 -3.09
C ALA A 65 -11.87 13.75 -3.51
N ARG A 66 -12.01 13.25 -4.75
CA ARG A 66 -13.26 12.67 -5.24
C ARG A 66 -13.71 11.50 -4.38
N ALA A 67 -12.83 10.55 -4.08
CA ALA A 67 -13.15 9.39 -3.24
C ALA A 67 -13.64 9.78 -1.84
N VAL A 68 -13.01 10.80 -1.22
CA VAL A 68 -13.46 11.34 0.07
C VAL A 68 -14.85 11.96 -0.05
N ASN A 69 -15.06 12.83 -1.04
CA ASN A 69 -16.35 13.52 -1.21
C ASN A 69 -17.49 12.54 -1.55
N GLU A 70 -17.22 11.50 -2.36
CA GLU A 70 -18.17 10.42 -2.66
C GLU A 70 -18.55 9.65 -1.39
N LEU A 71 -17.56 9.30 -0.54
CA LEU A 71 -17.81 8.63 0.73
C LEU A 71 -18.66 9.49 1.67
N LEU A 72 -18.32 10.77 1.85
CA LEU A 72 -19.08 11.68 2.72
C LEU A 72 -20.51 11.89 2.23
N ALA A 73 -20.69 12.07 0.92
CA ALA A 73 -22.01 12.17 0.31
C ALA A 73 -22.85 10.91 0.57
N SER A 74 -22.26 9.71 0.46
CA SER A 74 -22.95 8.45 0.74
C SER A 74 -23.43 8.31 2.19
N GLN A 75 -22.77 9.02 3.12
CA GLN A 75 -23.09 9.03 4.55
C GLN A 75 -23.92 10.25 4.97
N ASN A 76 -24.30 11.12 4.03
CA ASN A 76 -24.93 12.42 4.30
C ASN A 76 -24.13 13.28 5.31
N MET A 77 -22.81 13.21 5.24
CA MET A 77 -21.90 13.96 6.11
C MET A 77 -21.23 15.09 5.34
N ASN A 78 -20.84 16.12 6.07
CA ASN A 78 -20.14 17.28 5.53
C ASN A 78 -18.69 17.30 6.02
N ALA A 79 -17.86 18.12 5.38
CA ALA A 79 -16.46 18.28 5.75
C ALA A 79 -16.24 18.67 7.23
N ALA A 80 -17.15 19.46 7.81
CA ALA A 80 -17.08 19.90 9.20
C ALA A 80 -17.23 18.76 10.22
N ASP A 81 -17.80 17.62 9.81
CA ASP A 81 -17.98 16.44 10.66
C ASP A 81 -16.71 15.58 10.75
N VAL A 82 -15.70 15.87 9.91
CA VAL A 82 -14.46 15.09 9.79
C VAL A 82 -13.30 15.89 10.37
N LYS A 83 -12.63 15.32 11.37
CA LYS A 83 -11.51 15.99 12.04
C LYS A 83 -10.27 16.14 11.14
N GLY A 84 -10.01 15.15 10.29
CA GLY A 84 -8.89 15.15 9.36
C GLY A 84 -8.89 13.94 8.45
N ILE A 85 -8.13 14.04 7.36
CA ILE A 85 -7.89 12.95 6.41
C ILE A 85 -6.47 12.43 6.63
N GLY A 86 -6.31 11.11 6.73
CA GLY A 86 -5.02 10.46 6.60
C GLY A 86 -4.85 9.89 5.20
N CYS A 87 -3.96 10.46 4.39
CA CYS A 87 -3.71 10.00 3.02
C CYS A 87 -2.30 9.44 2.85
N HIS A 88 -2.20 8.14 2.61
CA HIS A 88 -0.92 7.50 2.30
C HIS A 88 -0.30 7.99 0.98
N GLY A 89 -1.13 8.33 -0.01
CA GLY A 89 -0.72 8.54 -1.39
C GLY A 89 -0.52 7.23 -2.16
N GLN A 90 0.13 7.31 -3.32
CA GLN A 90 0.53 6.19 -4.15
C GLN A 90 2.04 6.05 -4.12
N THR A 91 2.55 4.90 -3.66
CA THR A 91 4.00 4.63 -3.74
C THR A 91 4.42 4.46 -5.19
N VAL A 92 5.37 5.29 -5.63
CA VAL A 92 6.04 5.16 -6.95
C VAL A 92 7.47 4.67 -6.82
N TRP A 93 8.11 4.90 -5.68
CA TRP A 93 9.44 4.37 -5.39
C TRP A 93 9.62 4.12 -3.89
N HIS A 94 10.34 3.07 -3.54
CA HIS A 94 10.68 2.75 -2.16
C HIS A 94 12.09 2.15 -2.12
N ALA A 95 13.03 2.88 -1.53
CA ALA A 95 14.43 2.47 -1.39
C ALA A 95 14.98 2.96 -0.04
N PRO A 96 14.56 2.36 1.08
CA PRO A 96 15.04 2.72 2.43
C PRO A 96 16.48 2.26 2.73
N TRP A 97 17.23 1.82 1.72
CA TRP A 97 18.62 1.39 1.81
C TRP A 97 19.51 2.19 0.87
N GLY A 98 20.83 2.01 1.03
CA GLY A 98 21.84 2.70 0.24
C GLY A 98 22.34 3.98 0.94
N GLU A 99 23.17 4.75 0.22
CA GLU A 99 23.80 5.96 0.75
C GLU A 99 22.79 7.08 1.04
N TYR A 100 21.71 7.14 0.26
CA TYR A 100 20.65 8.16 0.36
C TYR A 100 19.29 7.48 0.41
N PRO A 101 18.88 6.91 1.57
CA PRO A 101 17.63 6.17 1.68
C PRO A 101 16.43 7.11 1.48
N PHE A 102 15.44 6.67 0.70
CA PHE A 102 14.24 7.46 0.44
C PHE A 102 13.02 6.61 0.09
N THR A 103 11.86 7.26 0.13
CA THR A 103 10.58 6.73 -0.32
C THR A 103 9.82 7.86 -0.98
N MET A 104 9.04 7.54 -2.02
CA MET A 104 8.26 8.51 -2.77
C MET A 104 6.83 8.03 -2.90
N GLN A 105 5.94 8.76 -2.23
CA GLN A 105 4.49 8.68 -2.39
C GLN A 105 4.03 9.95 -3.11
N ILE A 106 3.20 9.80 -4.13
CA ILE A 106 2.56 10.92 -4.85
C ILE A 106 1.05 10.94 -4.59
N GLY A 107 0.42 12.06 -4.92
CA GLY A 107 -0.96 12.41 -4.58
C GLY A 107 -0.98 13.67 -3.73
N ASP A 108 -1.16 14.82 -4.38
CA ASP A 108 -1.01 16.12 -3.72
C ASP A 108 -2.02 16.32 -2.58
N ALA A 109 -1.51 16.30 -1.34
CA ALA A 109 -2.30 16.54 -0.14
C ALA A 109 -2.90 17.95 -0.08
N ASN A 110 -2.30 18.93 -0.77
CA ASN A 110 -2.83 20.29 -0.84
C ASN A 110 -4.09 20.32 -1.71
N ILE A 111 -4.13 19.56 -2.82
CA ILE A 111 -5.34 19.39 -3.62
C ILE A 111 -6.42 18.70 -2.78
N ILE A 112 -6.08 17.62 -2.08
CA ILE A 112 -7.04 16.92 -1.23
C ILE A 112 -7.65 17.90 -0.21
N ALA A 113 -6.82 18.65 0.51
CA ALA A 113 -7.28 19.62 1.48
C ALA A 113 -8.14 20.73 0.84
N ALA A 114 -7.72 21.28 -0.30
CA ALA A 114 -8.44 22.35 -0.99
C ALA A 114 -9.79 21.90 -1.56
N ARG A 115 -9.89 20.66 -2.05
CA ARG A 115 -11.09 20.09 -2.69
C ARG A 115 -12.10 19.51 -1.71
N THR A 116 -11.64 19.06 -0.55
CA THR A 116 -12.51 18.50 0.50
C THR A 116 -12.85 19.52 1.59
N GLY A 117 -12.03 20.56 1.76
CA GLY A 117 -12.14 21.49 2.89
C GLY A 117 -11.71 20.89 4.23
N ILE A 118 -11.06 19.72 4.23
CA ILE A 118 -10.67 18.98 5.43
C ILE A 118 -9.14 19.02 5.59
N THR A 119 -8.67 19.19 6.83
CA THR A 119 -7.24 19.11 7.14
C THR A 119 -6.70 17.75 6.73
N THR A 120 -5.68 17.73 5.88
CA THR A 120 -5.11 16.50 5.33
C THR A 120 -3.70 16.28 5.86
N VAL A 121 -3.48 15.09 6.45
CA VAL A 121 -2.17 14.59 6.87
C VAL A 121 -1.73 13.51 5.88
N ALA A 122 -0.53 13.67 5.32
CA ALA A 122 0.05 12.76 4.34
C ALA A 122 1.54 12.55 4.60
N ASP A 123 2.22 11.83 3.70
CA ASP A 123 3.67 11.60 3.72
C ASP A 123 4.19 10.92 5.01
N PHE A 124 3.47 9.90 5.46
CA PHE A 124 3.75 9.22 6.73
C PHE A 124 5.11 8.51 6.77
N ARG A 125 5.61 8.03 5.62
CA ARG A 125 6.78 7.14 5.55
C ARG A 125 8.09 7.89 5.68
N ARG A 126 8.20 9.11 5.12
CA ARG A 126 9.47 9.85 5.07
C ARG A 126 10.01 10.21 6.44
N LYS A 127 9.14 10.37 7.45
CA LYS A 127 9.58 10.67 8.82
C LYS A 127 10.29 9.48 9.48
N ASP A 128 9.84 8.25 9.22
CA ASP A 128 10.51 7.05 9.73
C ASP A 128 11.89 6.86 9.09
N ILE A 129 12.00 7.02 7.77
CA ILE A 129 13.28 6.99 7.05
C ILE A 129 14.24 8.07 7.55
N ALA A 130 13.74 9.27 7.87
CA ALA A 130 14.57 10.35 8.42
C ALA A 130 15.17 10.01 9.80
N PHE A 131 14.60 9.04 10.52
CA PHE A 131 15.17 8.50 11.77
C PHE A 131 15.94 7.18 11.57
N GLY A 132 16.25 6.81 10.32
CA GLY A 132 16.98 5.59 9.98
C GLY A 132 16.12 4.33 9.93
N GLY A 133 14.79 4.47 9.95
CA GLY A 133 13.84 3.37 9.78
C GLY A 133 13.67 2.94 8.32
N GLN A 134 12.81 1.95 8.11
CA GLN A 134 12.52 1.38 6.78
C GLN A 134 11.40 2.14 6.04
N GLY A 135 10.63 2.99 6.71
CA GLY A 135 9.41 3.60 6.16
C GLY A 135 8.25 2.62 5.95
N ALA A 136 8.42 1.35 6.31
CA ALA A 136 7.46 0.27 6.16
C ALA A 136 7.82 -0.96 7.03
N PRO A 137 6.83 -1.79 7.41
CA PRO A 137 5.40 -1.50 7.41
C PRO A 137 5.04 -0.54 8.56
N LEU A 138 4.12 0.41 8.32
CA LEU A 138 3.66 1.37 9.35
C LEU A 138 2.46 0.85 10.17
N VAL A 139 1.77 -0.18 9.67
CA VAL A 139 0.59 -0.78 10.30
C VAL A 139 0.81 -1.53 11.63
N PRO A 140 2.01 -2.00 12.03
CA PRO A 140 2.17 -2.76 13.28
C PRO A 140 1.66 -2.04 14.53
N ALA A 141 1.85 -0.73 14.65
CA ALA A 141 1.32 0.04 15.79
C ALA A 141 -0.22 0.06 15.82
N PHE A 142 -0.85 0.15 14.64
CA PHE A 142 -2.31 0.06 14.52
C PHE A 142 -2.83 -1.35 14.81
N HIS A 143 -2.14 -2.39 14.31
CA HIS A 143 -2.44 -3.78 14.63
C HIS A 143 -2.30 -4.08 16.12
N GLU A 144 -1.31 -3.51 16.80
CA GLU A 144 -1.13 -3.64 18.24
C GLU A 144 -2.35 -3.10 18.99
N ALA A 145 -2.81 -1.89 18.65
CA ALA A 145 -3.98 -1.27 19.29
C ALA A 145 -5.27 -2.07 19.10
N LEU A 146 -5.43 -2.78 17.98
CA LEU A 146 -6.65 -3.53 17.67
C LEU A 146 -6.63 -4.99 18.15
N PHE A 147 -5.52 -5.68 17.88
CA PHE A 147 -5.46 -7.14 17.88
C PHE A 147 -4.59 -7.73 18.98
N LYS A 148 -3.78 -6.94 19.70
CA LYS A 148 -2.91 -7.47 20.75
C LYS A 148 -3.77 -8.14 21.85
N GLN A 149 -3.42 -9.38 22.15
CA GLN A 149 -4.03 -10.16 23.24
C GLN A 149 -3.02 -10.33 24.39
N PRO A 150 -3.46 -10.30 25.66
CA PRO A 150 -2.57 -10.47 26.81
C PRO A 150 -1.87 -11.84 26.88
N ASP A 151 -2.59 -12.89 26.49
CA ASP A 151 -2.20 -14.28 26.76
C ASP A 151 -1.85 -15.08 25.49
N SER A 152 -1.58 -14.40 24.37
CA SER A 152 -1.20 -15.06 23.12
C SER A 152 -0.26 -14.23 22.25
N VAL A 153 0.50 -14.94 21.42
CA VAL A 153 1.22 -14.32 20.30
C VAL A 153 0.26 -14.26 19.11
N THR A 154 -0.02 -13.04 18.64
CA THR A 154 -0.89 -12.81 17.48
C THR A 154 -0.03 -12.35 16.31
N VAL A 155 -0.13 -13.06 15.18
CA VAL A 155 0.48 -12.64 13.91
C VAL A 155 -0.61 -12.14 12.98
N VAL A 156 -0.53 -10.88 12.59
CA VAL A 156 -1.42 -10.28 11.60
C VAL A 156 -0.71 -10.27 10.26
N LEU A 157 -1.23 -11.02 9.28
CA LEU A 157 -0.69 -11.11 7.93
C LEU A 157 -1.56 -10.28 6.98
N ASN A 158 -0.95 -9.32 6.29
CA ASN A 158 -1.54 -8.62 5.15
C ASN A 158 -0.95 -9.20 3.86
N ILE A 159 -1.82 -9.59 2.92
CA ILE A 159 -1.44 -10.10 1.59
C ILE A 159 -1.90 -9.07 0.56
N GLY A 160 -1.09 -8.02 0.38
CA GLY A 160 -1.26 -7.05 -0.71
C GLY A 160 -0.43 -7.43 -1.93
N GLY A 161 -0.02 -6.46 -2.74
CA GLY A 161 1.00 -6.73 -3.76
C GLY A 161 2.33 -7.18 -3.13
N ILE A 162 2.69 -6.58 -2.00
CA ILE A 162 3.71 -7.07 -1.06
C ILE A 162 3.00 -7.60 0.18
N SER A 163 3.43 -8.76 0.66
CA SER A 163 2.95 -9.34 1.91
C SER A 163 3.78 -8.83 3.08
N ASN A 164 3.12 -8.54 4.19
CA ASN A 164 3.78 -8.08 5.41
C ASN A 164 3.10 -8.65 6.66
N ILE A 165 3.87 -8.83 7.72
CA ILE A 165 3.35 -9.33 9.00
C ILE A 165 3.54 -8.31 10.13
N SER A 166 2.72 -8.44 11.17
CA SER A 166 2.94 -7.83 12.48
C SER A 166 2.87 -8.91 13.54
N ILE A 167 3.90 -9.01 14.37
CA ILE A 167 3.99 -9.99 15.47
C ILE A 167 3.74 -9.24 16.77
N LEU A 168 2.62 -9.56 17.40
CA LEU A 168 2.14 -8.94 18.63
C LEU A 168 2.30 -9.94 19.75
N ASN A 169 3.23 -9.69 20.67
CA ASN A 169 3.47 -10.55 21.82
C ASN A 169 3.48 -9.70 23.10
N SER A 170 2.70 -10.12 24.09
CA SER A 170 2.64 -9.44 25.39
C SER A 170 4.00 -9.46 26.08
N GLY A 171 4.42 -8.31 26.62
CA GLY A 171 5.74 -8.17 27.25
C GLY A 171 6.94 -8.10 26.29
N GLN A 172 6.71 -8.14 24.96
CA GLN A 172 7.75 -7.94 23.95
C GLN A 172 7.42 -6.73 23.07
N PRO A 173 8.44 -6.05 22.48
CA PRO A 173 8.21 -5.05 21.46
C PRO A 173 7.46 -5.63 20.26
N THR A 174 6.52 -4.86 19.70
CA THR A 174 5.84 -5.24 18.47
C THR A 174 6.84 -5.24 17.31
N LEU A 175 6.83 -6.31 16.53
CA LEU A 175 7.67 -6.46 15.33
C LEU A 175 6.79 -6.41 14.07
N GLY A 176 7.36 -5.93 12.97
CA GLY A 176 6.73 -6.02 11.67
C GLY A 176 7.75 -5.87 10.55
N TYR A 177 7.53 -6.60 9.47
CA TYR A 177 8.40 -6.58 8.29
C TYR A 177 7.66 -7.16 7.09
N ASP A 178 8.17 -6.87 5.89
CA ASP A 178 7.67 -7.46 4.66
C ASP A 178 8.22 -8.87 4.49
N THR A 179 7.36 -9.81 4.11
CA THR A 179 7.75 -11.21 3.88
C THR A 179 8.14 -11.48 2.43
N GLY A 180 7.72 -10.62 1.49
CA GLY A 180 8.04 -10.75 0.07
C GLY A 180 6.82 -10.43 -0.82
N PRO A 181 6.81 -10.89 -2.09
CA PRO A 181 5.64 -10.73 -2.95
C PRO A 181 4.39 -11.37 -2.33
N GLY A 182 3.26 -10.68 -2.45
CA GLY A 182 1.93 -11.26 -2.25
C GLY A 182 1.30 -11.49 -3.62
N ASN A 183 0.32 -10.66 -4.00
CA ASN A 183 -0.39 -10.79 -5.27
C ASN A 183 0.36 -10.18 -6.47
N LEU A 184 1.40 -9.37 -6.25
CA LEU A 184 2.04 -8.59 -7.32
C LEU A 184 2.44 -9.41 -8.54
N LEU A 185 3.14 -10.54 -8.33
CA LEU A 185 3.66 -11.37 -9.40
C LEU A 185 2.54 -12.20 -10.06
N ILE A 186 1.57 -12.66 -9.27
CA ILE A 186 0.42 -13.41 -9.75
C ILE A 186 -0.43 -12.52 -10.65
N ASP A 187 -0.74 -11.30 -10.21
CA ASP A 187 -1.51 -10.32 -10.97
C ASP A 187 -0.81 -9.96 -12.28
N ALA A 188 0.52 -9.74 -12.25
CA ALA A 188 1.29 -9.46 -13.45
C ALA A 188 1.26 -10.63 -14.46
N TRP A 189 1.44 -11.86 -13.97
CA TRP A 189 1.39 -13.06 -14.80
C TRP A 189 -0.01 -13.29 -15.40
N THR A 190 -1.07 -13.08 -14.60
CA THR A 190 -2.45 -13.16 -15.07
C THR A 190 -2.77 -12.08 -16.11
N GLU A 191 -2.34 -10.84 -15.90
CA GLU A 191 -2.57 -9.75 -16.87
C GLU A 191 -1.83 -10.01 -18.18
N GLN A 192 -0.60 -10.51 -18.10
CA GLN A 192 0.19 -10.86 -19.29
C GLN A 192 -0.44 -11.98 -20.12
N HIS A 193 -0.93 -13.04 -19.47
CA HIS A 193 -1.34 -14.26 -20.18
C HIS A 193 -2.84 -14.35 -20.46
N LEU A 194 -3.68 -13.77 -19.61
CA LEU A 194 -5.14 -13.84 -19.71
C LEU A 194 -5.78 -12.48 -20.02
N GLY A 195 -5.04 -11.38 -19.90
CA GLY A 195 -5.60 -10.02 -20.02
C GLY A 195 -6.50 -9.61 -18.86
N GLU A 196 -6.56 -10.42 -17.79
CA GLU A 196 -7.33 -10.18 -16.58
C GLU A 196 -6.46 -9.53 -15.50
N ARG A 197 -7.04 -8.70 -14.63
CA ARG A 197 -6.24 -7.94 -13.64
C ARG A 197 -5.65 -8.78 -12.51
N PHE A 198 -6.25 -9.92 -12.19
CA PHE A 198 -5.85 -10.83 -11.13
C PHE A 198 -6.47 -12.21 -11.35
N ASP A 199 -5.89 -13.23 -10.73
CA ASP A 199 -6.45 -14.58 -10.74
C ASP A 199 -7.58 -14.70 -9.70
N ARG A 200 -8.82 -14.62 -10.18
CA ARG A 200 -10.00 -14.66 -9.32
C ARG A 200 -10.11 -16.01 -8.61
N ASP A 201 -10.11 -15.98 -7.28
CA ASP A 201 -10.25 -17.15 -6.41
C ASP A 201 -9.20 -18.24 -6.67
N ALA A 202 -8.02 -17.86 -7.19
CA ALA A 202 -6.99 -18.78 -7.65
C ALA A 202 -7.47 -19.79 -8.71
N ALA A 203 -8.51 -19.43 -9.49
CA ALA A 203 -9.12 -20.33 -10.46
C ALA A 203 -8.14 -20.78 -11.55
N TRP A 204 -7.20 -19.94 -11.95
CA TRP A 204 -6.17 -20.31 -12.92
C TRP A 204 -5.02 -21.05 -12.26
N ALA A 205 -4.47 -20.54 -11.16
CA ALA A 205 -3.37 -21.16 -10.43
C ALA A 205 -3.70 -22.59 -9.97
N SER A 206 -4.94 -22.84 -9.54
CA SER A 206 -5.41 -24.17 -9.11
C SER A 206 -5.53 -25.20 -10.23
N THR A 207 -5.46 -24.79 -11.50
CA THR A 207 -5.40 -25.72 -12.64
C THR A 207 -3.99 -26.20 -12.99
N GLY A 208 -2.97 -25.55 -12.43
CA GLY A 208 -1.57 -25.84 -12.70
C GLY A 208 -0.94 -26.82 -11.71
N GLU A 209 0.31 -27.16 -11.98
CA GLU A 209 1.19 -27.87 -11.06
C GLU A 209 2.40 -26.98 -10.76
N VAL A 210 2.89 -27.02 -9.53
CA VAL A 210 4.05 -26.22 -9.12
C VAL A 210 5.31 -26.80 -9.75
N ASP A 211 6.01 -26.01 -10.55
CA ASP A 211 7.38 -26.31 -10.95
C ASP A 211 8.32 -26.02 -9.77
N LEU A 212 8.76 -27.09 -9.09
CA LEU A 212 9.63 -26.99 -7.93
C LEU A 212 11.00 -26.38 -8.26
N SER A 213 11.51 -26.57 -9.48
CA SER A 213 12.80 -26.00 -9.87
C SER A 213 12.71 -24.48 -10.03
N LEU A 214 11.59 -24.01 -10.59
CA LEU A 214 11.31 -22.58 -10.67
C LEU A 214 11.07 -21.99 -9.27
N LEU A 215 10.32 -22.68 -8.41
CA LEU A 215 10.08 -22.23 -7.04
C LEU A 215 11.39 -22.08 -6.26
N ASP A 216 12.27 -23.09 -6.31
CA ASP A 216 13.57 -23.04 -5.65
C ASP A 216 14.41 -21.86 -6.15
N HIS A 217 14.40 -21.60 -7.47
CA HIS A 217 15.09 -20.45 -8.05
C HIS A 217 14.54 -19.11 -7.54
N LEU A 218 13.22 -18.95 -7.47
CA LEU A 218 12.58 -17.74 -6.95
C LEU A 218 12.83 -17.54 -5.46
N MET A 219 12.92 -18.63 -4.69
CA MET A 219 13.17 -18.59 -3.24
C MET A 219 14.63 -18.31 -2.87
N ASP A 220 15.58 -18.47 -3.80
CA ASP A 220 17.02 -18.18 -3.59
C ASP A 220 17.36 -16.68 -3.59
N GLU A 221 16.35 -15.83 -3.68
CA GLU A 221 16.53 -14.39 -3.75
C GLU A 221 16.99 -13.77 -2.42
N ALA A 222 17.97 -12.87 -2.52
CA ALA A 222 18.71 -12.36 -1.37
C ALA A 222 17.80 -11.72 -0.31
N PHE A 223 16.67 -11.16 -0.72
CA PHE A 223 15.65 -10.59 0.18
C PHE A 223 15.12 -11.59 1.21
N PHE A 224 14.90 -12.85 0.82
CA PHE A 224 14.36 -13.87 1.73
C PHE A 224 15.34 -14.22 2.85
N SER A 225 16.64 -14.13 2.59
CA SER A 225 17.71 -14.37 3.56
C SER A 225 17.97 -13.19 4.52
N GLN A 226 17.38 -12.02 4.29
CA GLN A 226 17.56 -10.85 5.17
C GLN A 226 16.80 -11.01 6.49
N THR A 227 17.38 -10.52 7.58
CA THR A 227 16.73 -10.41 8.90
C THR A 227 15.86 -9.16 9.00
N ALA A 228 14.83 -9.20 9.85
CA ALA A 228 14.05 -8.00 10.18
C ALA A 228 14.91 -6.96 10.96
N PRO A 229 14.61 -5.64 10.85
CA PRO A 229 13.57 -5.04 10.02
C PRO A 229 13.96 -5.03 8.54
N LYS A 230 13.00 -5.38 7.68
CA LYS A 230 13.16 -5.35 6.21
C LYS A 230 11.84 -4.97 5.54
N SER A 231 11.94 -4.19 4.47
CA SER A 231 10.82 -3.87 3.57
C SER A 231 11.22 -3.98 2.11
N THR A 232 10.24 -4.08 1.21
CA THR A 232 10.46 -4.14 -0.25
C THR A 232 9.29 -3.50 -1.00
N GLY A 233 9.41 -3.35 -2.33
CA GLY A 233 8.37 -2.77 -3.17
C GLY A 233 8.52 -3.14 -4.64
N LYS A 234 7.63 -2.59 -5.48
CA LYS A 234 7.60 -2.83 -6.93
C LYS A 234 8.94 -2.53 -7.63
N GLY A 235 9.65 -1.49 -7.20
CA GLY A 235 10.94 -1.10 -7.81
C GLY A 235 12.13 -1.95 -7.39
N THR A 236 11.93 -2.93 -6.51
CA THR A 236 13.01 -3.67 -5.83
C THR A 236 12.85 -5.19 -5.94
N ILE A 237 11.64 -5.66 -6.26
CA ILE A 237 11.40 -6.99 -6.83
C ILE A 237 11.95 -6.96 -8.26
N GLN A 238 12.96 -7.80 -8.53
CA GLN A 238 13.72 -7.72 -9.77
C GLN A 238 12.86 -8.11 -10.98
N PRO A 239 13.09 -7.50 -12.17
CA PRO A 239 12.30 -7.76 -13.38
C PRO A 239 12.29 -9.22 -13.85
N HIS A 240 13.25 -10.06 -13.43
CA HIS A 240 13.30 -11.48 -13.82
C HIS A 240 12.40 -12.38 -12.96
N MET A 241 11.78 -11.85 -11.90
CA MET A 241 10.74 -12.55 -11.14
C MET A 241 9.35 -12.47 -11.80
N ALA A 242 9.18 -11.63 -12.83
CA ALA A 242 7.91 -11.39 -13.53
C ALA A 242 7.93 -11.99 -14.95
#